data_AF-A0A812Z9Y2-F1
#
_entry.id   AF-A0A812Z9Y2-F1
#
_cell.length_a   1.000
_cell.length_b   1.000
_cell.length_c   1.000
_cell.angle_alpha   90.00
_cell.angle_beta   90.00
_cell.angle_gamma   90.00
#
_symmetry.space_group_name_H-M   'P 1'
#
loop_
_entity.id
_entity.type
_entity.pdbx_description
1 polymer ?
#
loop_
_entity_poly.entity_id
_entity_poly.type
_entity_poly.pdbx_seq_one_letter_code
_entity_poly.pdbx_strand_id
1 'polypeptide(L)'
;MELNRQHLALRKYEPIIAPSPAKEVCIAGYTVKPEDRTCGECAKNCQDCSASGPGSCNVCNIGYTWWKGNVLSSARCEPCAANCRRCDTAGYGLCDICQDGYELTKDGKKLCKTCSEHCQGCQTAGGGLCDVCEKGYALTTANICGACAANCKQCARAGPGRCDLCNDGFDLAADKTCPTCAKNCQTCIHAGEGRCDICMPGYGRNPAMLTGQYCEKCAEGCKSCTQAGAKKCDTCRDGYALIVAQQTCSYD
;
A
#
# COMPACT_ATOMS: atom_id res chain seq x y z
N MET A 1 -28.13 -75.22 -9.97
CA MET A 1 -29.31 -74.83 -9.15
C MET A 1 -29.20 -73.36 -8.86
N GLU A 2 -30.31 -72.67 -9.05
CA GLU A 2 -30.46 -71.26 -9.41
C GLU A 2 -30.40 -70.25 -8.25
N LEU A 3 -30.35 -68.97 -8.65
CA LEU A 3 -30.73 -67.72 -7.95
C LEU A 3 -29.76 -67.23 -6.85
N ASN A 4 -29.43 -65.94 -6.69
CA ASN A 4 -29.98 -64.70 -7.25
C ASN A 4 -28.95 -63.56 -7.14
N ARG A 5 -28.79 -62.75 -8.20
CA ARG A 5 -28.09 -61.46 -8.19
C ARG A 5 -29.05 -60.39 -7.68
N GLN A 6 -28.66 -59.57 -6.70
CA GLN A 6 -29.10 -58.16 -6.65
C GLN A 6 -27.99 -57.23 -6.16
N HIS A 7 -27.86 -56.12 -6.90
CA HIS A 7 -26.86 -55.08 -6.80
C HIS A 7 -27.04 -54.21 -5.54
N LEU A 8 -25.96 -53.98 -4.78
CA LEU A 8 -25.85 -52.81 -3.91
C LEU A 8 -25.60 -51.57 -4.77
N ALA A 9 -26.64 -50.76 -4.99
CA ALA A 9 -26.51 -49.44 -5.56
C ALA A 9 -26.40 -48.36 -4.47
N LEU A 10 -25.47 -47.45 -4.70
CA LEU A 10 -25.07 -46.27 -3.93
C LEU A 10 -26.28 -45.43 -3.45
N ARG A 11 -26.39 -45.16 -2.14
CA ARG A 11 -27.27 -44.09 -1.63
C ARG A 11 -26.62 -42.74 -1.93
N LYS A 12 -27.11 -42.07 -2.98
CA LYS A 12 -26.90 -40.64 -3.20
C LYS A 12 -27.63 -39.85 -2.11
N TYR A 13 -26.98 -38.83 -1.58
CA TYR A 13 -27.60 -37.77 -0.80
C TYR A 13 -28.66 -37.08 -1.67
N GLU A 14 -29.94 -37.26 -1.34
CA GLU A 14 -31.05 -36.48 -1.90
C GLU A 14 -31.41 -35.36 -0.91
N PRO A 15 -31.64 -34.11 -1.37
CA PRO A 15 -32.10 -33.03 -0.52
C PRO A 15 -33.53 -33.32 -0.06
N ILE A 16 -33.75 -33.33 1.25
CA ILE A 16 -35.05 -33.65 1.87
C ILE A 16 -36.03 -32.52 1.54
N ILE A 17 -36.90 -32.76 0.56
CA ILE A 17 -38.08 -31.93 0.24
C ILE A 17 -39.32 -32.80 0.50
N ALA A 18 -39.74 -32.93 1.76
CA ALA A 18 -41.10 -33.29 2.18
C ALA A 18 -41.23 -33.29 3.73
N PRO A 19 -42.38 -32.89 4.30
CA PRO A 19 -42.60 -32.83 5.74
C PRO A 19 -42.88 -34.23 6.32
N SER A 20 -42.09 -34.63 7.32
CA SER A 20 -42.38 -35.76 8.20
C SER A 20 -43.38 -35.31 9.29
N PRO A 21 -44.35 -36.14 9.73
CA PRO A 21 -45.38 -35.75 10.70
C PRO A 21 -44.86 -35.56 12.14
N ALA A 22 -43.55 -35.46 12.35
CA ALA A 22 -42.93 -35.54 13.67
C ALA A 22 -41.83 -34.51 13.97
N LYS A 23 -41.70 -33.40 13.21
CA LYS A 23 -40.90 -32.24 13.64
C LYS A 23 -41.51 -30.94 13.15
N GLU A 24 -42.05 -30.15 14.08
CA GLU A 24 -42.46 -28.74 13.91
C GLU A 24 -41.25 -27.79 13.68
N VAL A 25 -40.14 -28.33 13.15
CA VAL A 25 -38.86 -27.63 13.03
C VAL A 25 -38.61 -27.37 11.56
N CYS A 26 -38.83 -26.13 11.15
CA CYS A 26 -38.39 -25.64 9.84
C CYS A 26 -36.87 -25.41 9.84
N ILE A 27 -36.24 -25.55 8.67
CA ILE A 27 -34.82 -25.22 8.48
C ILE A 27 -34.60 -23.70 8.56
N ALA A 28 -33.35 -23.26 8.73
CA ALA A 28 -33.01 -21.83 8.76
C ALA A 28 -33.52 -21.10 7.51
N GLY A 29 -34.06 -19.89 7.68
CA GLY A 29 -34.73 -19.14 6.61
C GLY A 29 -36.18 -19.56 6.33
N TYR A 30 -36.76 -20.48 7.11
CA TYR A 30 -38.16 -20.89 7.01
C TYR A 30 -38.85 -20.90 8.39
N THR A 31 -40.16 -20.65 8.42
CA THR A 31 -41.00 -20.73 9.62
C THR A 31 -42.31 -21.49 9.35
N VAL A 32 -42.93 -22.02 10.40
CA VAL A 32 -44.22 -22.73 10.30
C VAL A 32 -45.33 -21.73 9.98
N LYS A 33 -46.13 -22.04 8.96
CA LYS A 33 -47.35 -21.32 8.59
C LYS A 33 -48.47 -21.66 9.56
N PRO A 34 -49.14 -20.68 10.19
CA PRO A 34 -50.24 -20.95 11.11
C PRO A 34 -51.42 -21.68 10.48
N GLU A 35 -51.65 -21.50 9.18
CA GLU A 35 -52.85 -21.97 8.49
C GLU A 35 -52.84 -23.47 8.20
N ASP A 36 -51.70 -24.00 7.75
CA ASP A 36 -51.57 -25.38 7.26
C ASP A 36 -50.41 -26.15 7.91
N ARG A 37 -49.70 -25.54 8.86
CA ARG A 37 -48.51 -26.08 9.54
C ARG A 37 -47.37 -26.49 8.60
N THR A 38 -47.35 -25.98 7.37
CA THR A 38 -46.23 -26.17 6.43
C THR A 38 -45.14 -25.13 6.68
N CYS A 39 -43.93 -25.34 6.14
CA CYS A 39 -42.87 -24.33 6.23
C CYS A 39 -43.02 -23.29 5.11
N GLY A 40 -43.09 -22.01 5.48
CA GLY A 40 -43.02 -20.86 4.58
C GLY A 40 -41.66 -20.18 4.67
N GLU A 41 -41.17 -19.66 3.54
CA GLU A 41 -39.89 -18.95 3.48
C GLU A 41 -39.98 -17.59 4.18
N CYS A 42 -38.89 -17.20 4.86
CA CYS A 42 -38.73 -15.86 5.39
C CYS A 42 -38.53 -14.82 4.27
N ALA A 43 -38.55 -13.53 4.61
CA ALA A 43 -38.18 -12.49 3.65
C ALA A 43 -36.74 -12.70 3.12
N LYS A 44 -36.44 -12.16 1.94
CA LYS A 44 -35.09 -12.21 1.37
C LYS A 44 -34.05 -11.65 2.36
N ASN A 45 -32.90 -12.31 2.46
CA ASN A 45 -31.80 -11.98 3.37
C ASN A 45 -32.17 -12.04 4.86
N CYS A 46 -33.20 -12.78 5.21
CA CYS A 46 -33.61 -13.01 6.59
C CYS A 46 -33.03 -14.32 7.13
N GLN A 47 -32.53 -14.28 8.36
CA GLN A 47 -32.05 -15.45 9.10
C GLN A 47 -33.20 -16.12 9.87
N ASP A 48 -34.08 -15.32 10.51
CA ASP A 48 -35.20 -15.80 11.31
C ASP A 48 -36.45 -14.94 11.11
N CYS A 49 -37.59 -15.59 10.90
CA CYS A 49 -38.91 -14.98 10.82
C CYS A 49 -39.95 -15.71 11.69
N SER A 50 -39.51 -16.48 12.69
CA SER A 50 -40.38 -17.28 13.56
C SER A 50 -41.51 -16.48 14.22
N ALA A 51 -41.19 -15.30 14.76
CA ALA A 51 -42.18 -14.40 15.37
C ALA A 51 -43.04 -13.60 14.37
N SER A 52 -42.49 -13.19 13.22
CA SER A 52 -43.19 -12.34 12.25
C SER A 52 -43.99 -13.12 11.20
N GLY A 53 -43.72 -14.41 11.06
CA GLY A 53 -44.32 -15.27 10.02
C GLY A 53 -43.61 -15.19 8.66
N PRO A 54 -44.05 -16.02 7.70
CA PRO A 54 -43.49 -16.11 6.35
C PRO A 54 -43.50 -14.77 5.62
N GLY A 55 -42.51 -14.53 4.76
CA GLY A 55 -42.37 -13.28 3.99
C GLY A 55 -41.98 -12.05 4.81
N SER A 56 -41.80 -12.19 6.13
CA SER A 56 -41.33 -11.16 7.05
C SER A 56 -39.97 -11.55 7.65
N CYS A 57 -39.45 -10.74 8.58
CA CYS A 57 -38.20 -11.04 9.27
C CYS A 57 -38.21 -10.59 10.73
N ASN A 58 -37.35 -11.19 11.56
CA ASN A 58 -36.99 -10.74 12.91
C ASN A 58 -35.49 -10.43 12.97
N VAL A 59 -34.67 -11.30 12.37
CA VAL A 59 -33.20 -11.23 12.38
C VAL A 59 -32.70 -11.31 10.95
N CYS A 60 -32.01 -10.26 10.50
CA CYS A 60 -31.37 -10.24 9.18
C CYS A 60 -30.09 -11.08 9.16
N ASN A 61 -29.74 -11.63 7.98
CA ASN A 61 -28.45 -12.27 7.76
C ASN A 61 -27.30 -11.28 7.98
N ILE A 62 -26.10 -11.79 8.33
CA ILE A 62 -24.87 -10.98 8.43
C ILE A 62 -24.67 -10.19 7.12
N GLY A 63 -24.32 -8.90 7.24
CA GLY A 63 -24.19 -7.99 6.12
C GLY A 63 -25.52 -7.35 5.67
N TYR A 64 -26.62 -7.59 6.38
CA TYR A 64 -27.92 -6.96 6.15
C TYR A 64 -28.48 -6.38 7.45
N THR A 65 -29.27 -5.33 7.33
CA THR A 65 -29.92 -4.67 8.47
C THR A 65 -31.35 -4.25 8.13
N TRP A 66 -32.09 -3.94 9.19
CA TRP A 66 -33.46 -3.49 9.11
C TRP A 66 -33.56 -2.12 8.45
N TRP A 67 -34.34 -2.03 7.37
CA TRP A 67 -34.73 -0.75 6.79
C TRP A 67 -36.22 -0.49 6.96
N LYS A 68 -36.56 0.54 7.74
CA LYS A 68 -37.92 1.10 7.78
C LYS A 68 -38.04 2.08 6.62
N GLY A 69 -38.43 1.59 5.45
CA GLY A 69 -38.85 2.48 4.36
C GLY A 69 -40.08 3.30 4.76
N ASN A 70 -40.36 4.38 4.01
CA ASN A 70 -41.56 5.21 4.16
C ASN A 70 -42.87 4.50 3.73
N VAL A 71 -42.85 3.19 3.48
CA VAL A 71 -44.01 2.42 3.01
C VAL A 71 -44.30 1.31 4.02
N LEU A 72 -45.51 1.36 4.57
CA LEU A 72 -45.98 0.68 5.78
C LEU A 72 -46.10 -0.85 5.72
N SER A 73 -45.51 -1.56 4.75
CA SER A 73 -45.95 -2.95 4.46
C SER A 73 -44.91 -3.95 3.94
N SER A 74 -43.61 -3.70 4.04
CA SER A 74 -42.65 -4.82 4.09
C SER A 74 -41.36 -4.40 4.76
N ALA A 75 -41.21 -4.78 6.02
CA ALA A 75 -39.93 -4.67 6.69
C ALA A 75 -38.95 -5.61 5.95
N ARG A 76 -37.89 -5.04 5.36
CA ARG A 76 -36.92 -5.77 4.54
C ARG A 76 -35.52 -5.65 5.11
N CYS A 77 -34.75 -6.73 4.96
CA CYS A 77 -33.33 -6.78 5.26
C CYS A 77 -32.56 -6.26 4.05
N GLU A 78 -32.06 -5.03 4.17
CA GLU A 78 -31.30 -4.34 3.13
C GLU A 78 -29.80 -4.42 3.44
N PRO A 79 -28.93 -4.45 2.42
CA PRO A 79 -27.50 -4.67 2.62
C PRO A 79 -26.85 -3.51 3.38
N CYS A 80 -25.84 -3.85 4.17
CA CYS A 80 -24.88 -2.89 4.70
C CYS A 80 -24.07 -2.22 3.58
N ALA A 81 -23.24 -1.23 3.94
CA ALA A 81 -22.23 -0.70 3.03
C ALA A 81 -21.33 -1.82 2.47
N ALA A 82 -20.71 -1.57 1.32
CA ALA A 82 -19.68 -2.46 0.78
C ALA A 82 -18.55 -2.69 1.81
N ASN A 83 -18.00 -3.91 1.84
CA ASN A 83 -16.94 -4.35 2.76
C ASN A 83 -17.32 -4.25 4.25
N CYS A 84 -18.61 -4.16 4.55
CA CYS A 84 -19.12 -4.15 5.91
C CYS A 84 -19.46 -5.56 6.38
N ARG A 85 -19.10 -5.87 7.63
CA ARG A 85 -19.49 -7.11 8.32
C ARG A 85 -20.79 -6.94 9.09
N ARG A 86 -21.02 -5.77 9.71
CA ARG A 86 -22.20 -5.50 10.52
C ARG A 86 -22.62 -4.03 10.48
N CYS A 87 -23.92 -3.77 10.38
CA CYS A 87 -24.50 -2.42 10.33
C CYS A 87 -25.82 -2.30 11.13
N ASP A 88 -25.93 -3.02 12.23
CA ASP A 88 -27.14 -3.06 13.08
C ASP A 88 -27.54 -1.68 13.61
N THR A 89 -26.55 -0.84 13.94
CA THR A 89 -26.75 0.50 14.51
C THR A 89 -26.56 1.60 13.46
N ALA A 90 -25.58 1.44 12.56
CA ALA A 90 -25.37 2.40 11.47
C ALA A 90 -26.56 2.40 10.49
N GLY A 91 -27.18 1.26 10.26
CA GLY A 91 -28.30 1.11 9.35
C GLY A 91 -27.89 0.90 7.90
N TYR A 92 -28.91 0.86 7.05
CA TYR A 92 -28.80 0.56 5.62
C TYR A 92 -27.74 1.41 4.92
N GLY A 93 -26.90 0.75 4.11
CA GLY A 93 -25.87 1.42 3.32
C GLY A 93 -24.69 1.99 4.12
N LEU A 94 -24.66 1.81 5.45
CA LEU A 94 -23.59 2.24 6.34
C LEU A 94 -22.95 1.03 7.05
N CYS A 95 -21.98 1.27 7.95
CA CYS A 95 -21.28 0.22 8.67
C CYS A 95 -20.95 0.54 10.12
N ASP A 96 -21.02 -0.47 10.99
CA ASP A 96 -20.49 -0.43 12.35
C ASP A 96 -19.15 -1.16 12.46
N ILE A 97 -19.01 -2.29 11.76
CA ILE A 97 -17.83 -3.15 11.82
C ILE A 97 -17.45 -3.59 10.42
N CYS A 98 -16.24 -3.25 9.98
CA CYS A 98 -15.71 -3.62 8.69
C CYS A 98 -15.28 -5.10 8.62
N GLN A 99 -15.15 -5.60 7.39
CA GLN A 99 -14.49 -6.88 7.13
C GLN A 99 -12.97 -6.76 7.31
N ASP A 100 -12.28 -7.89 7.48
CA ASP A 100 -10.82 -7.91 7.66
C ASP A 100 -10.11 -7.23 6.48
N GLY A 101 -9.11 -6.40 6.79
CA GLY A 101 -8.38 -5.59 5.80
C GLY A 101 -9.04 -4.26 5.44
N TYR A 102 -10.20 -3.95 6.00
CA TYR A 102 -10.89 -2.67 5.82
C TYR A 102 -11.07 -1.94 7.15
N GLU A 103 -11.01 -0.61 7.10
CA GLU A 103 -11.18 0.26 8.24
C GLU A 103 -12.35 1.23 8.03
N LEU A 104 -12.99 1.62 9.14
CA LEU A 104 -14.10 2.57 9.11
C LEU A 104 -13.57 3.96 8.73
N THR A 105 -14.28 4.67 7.84
CA THR A 105 -13.97 6.06 7.52
C THR A 105 -14.30 6.96 8.72
N LYS A 106 -13.41 7.91 9.00
CA LYS A 106 -13.60 8.92 10.06
C LYS A 106 -14.18 10.25 9.56
N ASP A 107 -14.65 10.28 8.32
CA ASP A 107 -15.34 11.43 7.70
C ASP A 107 -16.83 11.53 8.07
N GLY A 108 -17.28 10.74 9.05
CA GLY A 108 -18.68 10.69 9.50
C GLY A 108 -19.60 9.84 8.62
N LYS A 109 -19.15 9.35 7.46
CA LYS A 109 -19.97 8.55 6.54
C LYS A 109 -20.08 7.09 6.93
N LYS A 110 -19.30 6.60 7.91
CA LYS A 110 -19.35 5.21 8.40
C LYS A 110 -19.23 4.16 7.28
N LEU A 111 -18.31 4.38 6.35
CA LEU A 111 -18.04 3.44 5.25
C LEU A 111 -16.78 2.62 5.55
N CYS A 112 -16.60 1.49 4.89
CA CYS A 112 -15.40 0.66 5.02
C CYS A 112 -14.51 0.81 3.79
N LYS A 113 -13.26 1.22 3.99
CA LYS A 113 -12.25 1.37 2.95
C LYS A 113 -10.95 0.73 3.39
N THR A 114 -10.14 0.28 2.43
CA THR A 114 -8.75 -0.07 2.70
C THR A 114 -7.98 1.17 3.14
N CYS A 115 -6.80 1.00 3.73
CA CYS A 115 -5.87 2.11 3.92
C CYS A 115 -5.48 2.74 2.58
N SER A 116 -4.99 3.98 2.61
CA SER A 116 -4.48 4.64 1.39
C SER A 116 -3.33 3.82 0.78
N GLU A 117 -3.03 4.06 -0.50
CA GLU A 117 -1.87 3.43 -1.13
C GLU A 117 -0.57 3.73 -0.35
N HIS A 118 0.36 2.78 -0.38
CA HIS A 118 1.65 2.83 0.32
C HIS A 118 1.56 3.04 1.83
N CYS A 119 0.46 2.59 2.42
CA CYS A 119 0.20 2.68 3.85
C CYS A 119 0.36 1.33 4.55
N GLN A 120 1.06 1.33 5.68
CA GLN A 120 1.22 0.15 6.55
C GLN A 120 0.04 -0.05 7.51
N GLY A 121 -0.72 1.00 7.82
CA GLY A 121 -1.86 0.93 8.73
C GLY A 121 -2.62 2.25 8.84
N CYS A 122 -3.93 2.16 9.10
CA CYS A 122 -4.85 3.29 9.14
C CYS A 122 -5.93 3.15 10.22
N GLN A 123 -5.67 2.41 11.29
CA GLN A 123 -6.61 2.20 12.40
C GLN A 123 -6.93 3.52 13.13
N THR A 124 -5.97 4.45 13.16
CA THR A 124 -6.10 5.75 13.82
C THR A 124 -6.62 6.83 12.87
N ALA A 125 -6.18 6.88 11.62
CA ALA A 125 -6.65 7.85 10.64
C ALA A 125 -8.02 7.47 10.05
N GLY A 126 -8.29 6.17 9.90
CA GLY A 126 -9.49 5.62 9.27
C GLY A 126 -9.27 5.21 7.81
N GLY A 127 -10.23 4.45 7.28
CA GLY A 127 -10.18 3.93 5.92
C GLY A 127 -10.02 5.04 4.86
N GLY A 128 -9.15 4.80 3.89
CA GLY A 128 -8.76 5.75 2.84
C GLY A 128 -7.64 6.72 3.24
N LEU A 129 -7.16 6.65 4.48
CA LEU A 129 -6.06 7.45 5.01
C LEU A 129 -4.93 6.54 5.51
N CYS A 130 -3.95 7.12 6.19
CA CYS A 130 -2.78 6.42 6.70
C CYS A 130 -2.27 7.00 8.03
N ASP A 131 -1.78 6.10 8.89
CA ASP A 131 -1.04 6.42 10.10
C ASP A 131 0.48 6.36 9.87
N VAL A 132 0.92 5.32 9.14
CA VAL A 132 2.35 5.04 8.90
C VAL A 132 2.58 4.61 7.47
N CYS A 133 3.42 5.35 6.76
CA CYS A 133 3.77 5.06 5.36
C CYS A 133 4.84 3.98 5.23
N GLU A 134 4.81 3.28 4.10
CA GLU A 134 5.86 2.35 3.69
C GLU A 134 7.22 3.04 3.51
N LYS A 135 8.31 2.25 3.50
CA LYS A 135 9.65 2.78 3.20
C LYS A 135 9.65 3.39 1.79
N GLY A 136 10.25 4.58 1.66
CA GLY A 136 10.22 5.36 0.42
C GLY A 136 9.02 6.31 0.30
N TYR A 137 8.15 6.36 1.31
CA TYR A 137 7.01 7.27 1.39
C TYR A 137 7.00 8.02 2.72
N ALA A 138 6.38 9.19 2.73
CA ALA A 138 6.15 10.00 3.92
C ALA A 138 4.70 10.48 4.00
N LEU A 139 4.25 10.73 5.23
CA LEU A 139 2.90 11.18 5.50
C LEU A 139 2.73 12.64 5.07
N THR A 140 1.69 12.90 4.29
CA THR A 140 1.24 14.25 3.94
C THR A 140 0.37 14.84 5.06
N THR A 141 0.10 16.15 4.98
CA THR A 141 -0.87 16.82 5.87
C THR A 141 -2.31 16.30 5.71
N ALA A 142 -2.61 15.63 4.60
CA ALA A 142 -3.90 15.00 4.36
C ALA A 142 -3.99 13.55 4.88
N ASN A 143 -2.99 13.09 5.66
CA ASN A 143 -2.88 11.70 6.13
C ASN A 143 -2.90 10.66 5.00
N ILE A 144 -2.28 10.98 3.87
CA ILE A 144 -1.98 10.03 2.79
C ILE A 144 -0.47 9.95 2.56
N CYS A 145 0.00 8.88 1.95
CA CYS A 145 1.41 8.66 1.70
C CYS A 145 1.85 9.21 0.34
N GLY A 146 2.84 10.10 0.36
CA GLY A 146 3.50 10.62 -0.84
C GLY A 146 4.93 10.09 -0.94
N ALA A 147 5.40 9.83 -2.16
CA ALA A 147 6.75 9.32 -2.39
C ALA A 147 7.83 10.31 -1.92
N CYS A 148 8.95 9.79 -1.45
CA CYS A 148 10.15 10.58 -1.20
C CYS A 148 10.72 11.18 -2.49
N ALA A 149 11.68 12.11 -2.36
CA ALA A 149 12.48 12.55 -3.50
C ALA A 149 13.18 11.36 -4.19
N ALA A 150 13.53 11.53 -5.47
CA ALA A 150 14.37 10.56 -6.18
C ALA A 150 15.69 10.33 -5.43
N ASN A 151 16.19 9.09 -5.47
CA ASN A 151 17.41 8.65 -4.78
C ASN A 151 17.39 8.82 -3.25
N CYS A 152 16.22 8.99 -2.66
CA CYS A 152 16.06 9.13 -1.23
C CYS A 152 15.84 7.78 -0.54
N LYS A 153 16.56 7.55 0.56
CA LYS A 153 16.43 6.38 1.42
C LYS A 153 15.36 6.56 2.50
N GLN A 154 15.25 7.77 3.04
CA GLN A 154 14.29 8.12 4.11
C GLN A 154 13.80 9.57 3.96
N CYS A 155 12.50 9.80 4.06
CA CYS A 155 11.92 11.15 4.02
C CYS A 155 10.81 11.39 5.06
N ALA A 156 10.72 10.55 6.10
CA ALA A 156 9.63 10.61 7.07
C ALA A 156 9.54 11.97 7.80
N ARG A 157 10.67 12.67 7.99
CA ARG A 157 10.72 14.00 8.61
C ARG A 157 10.69 15.12 7.58
N ALA A 158 11.39 14.96 6.46
CA ALA A 158 11.40 15.96 5.39
C ALA A 158 10.06 16.10 4.67
N GLY A 159 9.29 15.01 4.64
CA GLY A 159 8.01 14.91 3.94
C GLY A 159 8.14 14.47 2.48
N PRO A 160 6.99 14.32 1.80
CA PRO A 160 6.93 13.90 0.40
C PRO A 160 7.73 14.82 -0.54
N GLY A 161 8.35 14.22 -1.56
CA GLY A 161 9.19 14.91 -2.54
C GLY A 161 10.50 15.45 -2.00
N ARG A 162 10.85 15.15 -0.74
CA ARG A 162 12.09 15.57 -0.07
C ARG A 162 12.81 14.38 0.54
N CYS A 163 13.93 14.65 1.20
CA CYS A 163 14.78 13.62 1.78
C CYS A 163 15.44 14.03 3.10
N ASP A 164 15.53 13.07 4.01
CA ASP A 164 16.32 13.13 5.25
C ASP A 164 17.67 12.43 5.09
N LEU A 165 17.70 11.35 4.30
CA LEU A 165 18.88 10.53 4.06
C LEU A 165 18.87 9.98 2.63
N CYS A 166 19.90 10.28 1.86
CA CYS A 166 20.05 9.79 0.50
C CYS A 166 20.49 8.33 0.45
N ASN A 167 20.24 7.67 -0.68
CA ASN A 167 20.81 6.36 -0.98
C ASN A 167 22.34 6.46 -1.09
N ASP A 168 23.01 5.33 -0.91
CA ASP A 168 24.47 5.26 -0.97
C ASP A 168 24.97 5.77 -2.34
N GLY A 169 25.96 6.67 -2.34
CA GLY A 169 26.47 7.33 -3.55
C GLY A 169 25.77 8.63 -3.94
N PHE A 170 24.80 9.10 -3.16
CA PHE A 170 24.12 10.38 -3.35
C PHE A 170 24.28 11.25 -2.10
N ASP A 171 24.33 12.57 -2.32
CA ASP A 171 24.49 13.55 -1.25
C ASP A 171 23.20 14.30 -0.96
N LEU A 172 22.97 14.65 0.32
CA LEU A 172 21.83 15.45 0.72
C LEU A 172 22.10 16.94 0.46
N ALA A 173 21.43 17.49 -0.55
CA ALA A 173 21.50 18.90 -0.88
C ALA A 173 20.70 19.77 0.11
N ALA A 174 20.99 21.08 0.12
CA ALA A 174 20.36 22.04 1.02
C ALA A 174 18.83 22.14 0.86
N ASP A 175 18.33 21.89 -0.34
CA ASP A 175 16.91 21.87 -0.69
C ASP A 175 16.19 20.56 -0.32
N LYS A 176 16.88 19.65 0.38
CA LYS A 176 16.41 18.31 0.78
C LYS A 176 16.18 17.37 -0.39
N THR A 177 16.95 17.50 -1.46
CA THR A 177 16.99 16.52 -2.56
C THR A 177 18.28 15.69 -2.51
N CYS A 178 18.32 14.62 -3.31
CA CYS A 178 19.47 13.73 -3.46
C CYS A 178 19.98 13.75 -4.91
N PRO A 179 20.63 14.86 -5.34
CA PRO A 179 21.11 15.00 -6.70
C PRO A 179 22.14 13.93 -7.06
N THR A 180 22.14 13.56 -8.34
CA THR A 180 23.23 12.75 -8.90
C THR A 180 24.44 13.65 -9.14
N CYS A 181 25.57 13.35 -8.52
CA CYS A 181 26.80 14.11 -8.75
C CYS A 181 27.38 13.86 -10.15
N ALA A 182 28.24 14.75 -10.63
CA ALA A 182 28.97 14.53 -11.86
C ALA A 182 29.79 13.22 -11.81
N LYS A 183 30.11 12.65 -12.97
CA LYS A 183 30.98 11.47 -13.04
C LYS A 183 32.33 11.76 -12.39
N ASN A 184 32.82 10.79 -11.61
CA ASN A 184 34.05 10.86 -10.81
C ASN A 184 34.06 11.97 -9.74
N CYS A 185 32.88 12.41 -9.32
CA CYS A 185 32.71 13.32 -8.21
C CYS A 185 32.61 12.56 -6.89
N GLN A 186 33.23 13.09 -5.84
CA GLN A 186 33.12 12.60 -4.48
C GLN A 186 31.94 13.23 -3.73
N THR A 187 31.71 14.54 -3.90
CA THR A 187 30.55 15.24 -3.28
C THR A 187 30.02 16.35 -4.16
N CYS A 188 28.70 16.54 -4.16
CA CYS A 188 27.99 17.62 -4.87
C CYS A 188 26.92 18.34 -4.02
N ILE A 189 27.02 18.29 -2.69
CA ILE A 189 26.10 18.93 -1.73
C ILE A 189 25.79 20.40 -2.09
N HIS A 190 26.81 21.16 -2.51
CA HIS A 190 26.67 22.59 -2.85
C HIS A 190 26.58 22.83 -4.35
N ALA A 191 27.34 22.07 -5.15
CA ALA A 191 27.33 22.21 -6.59
C ALA A 191 25.99 21.81 -7.23
N GLY A 192 25.27 20.85 -6.62
CA GLY A 192 24.01 20.32 -7.10
C GLY A 192 24.15 19.30 -8.23
N GLU A 193 23.02 18.99 -8.87
CA GLU A 193 22.90 17.92 -9.86
C GLU A 193 23.85 18.09 -11.06
N GLY A 194 24.53 17.00 -11.42
CA GLY A 194 25.43 16.93 -12.56
C GLY A 194 26.73 17.72 -12.41
N ARG A 195 26.98 18.31 -11.24
CA ARG A 195 28.18 19.11 -10.93
C ARG A 195 28.97 18.48 -9.79
N CYS A 196 30.07 19.12 -9.40
CA CYS A 196 30.96 18.58 -8.40
C CYS A 196 31.64 19.62 -7.51
N ASP A 197 31.60 19.40 -6.20
CA ASP A 197 32.38 20.17 -5.22
C ASP A 197 33.81 19.62 -5.11
N ILE A 198 33.95 18.31 -4.96
CA ILE A 198 35.24 17.64 -4.75
C ILE A 198 35.34 16.43 -5.68
N CYS A 199 36.35 16.40 -6.55
CA CYS A 199 36.62 15.25 -7.40
C CYS A 199 37.20 14.08 -6.60
N MET A 200 36.90 12.84 -6.99
CA MET A 200 37.50 11.66 -6.37
C MET A 200 39.04 11.66 -6.52
N PRO A 201 39.78 10.96 -5.65
CA PRO A 201 41.23 10.82 -5.77
C PRO A 201 41.68 10.37 -7.18
N GLY A 202 42.71 11.02 -7.72
CA GLY A 202 43.20 10.80 -9.08
C GLY A 202 42.44 11.56 -10.18
N TYR A 203 41.46 12.39 -9.81
CA TYR A 203 40.72 13.28 -10.70
C TYR A 203 40.85 14.74 -10.25
N GLY A 204 40.90 15.65 -11.22
CA GLY A 204 40.95 17.09 -11.02
C GLY A 204 39.81 17.79 -11.76
N ARG A 205 39.47 19.00 -11.35
CA ARG A 205 38.43 19.80 -12.01
C ARG A 205 38.82 20.09 -13.47
N ASN A 206 37.90 19.86 -14.39
CA ASN A 206 38.06 20.34 -15.76
C ASN A 206 37.63 21.82 -15.82
N PRO A 207 38.53 22.76 -16.19
CA PRO A 207 38.20 24.18 -16.30
C PRO A 207 37.12 24.49 -17.35
N ALA A 208 36.93 23.64 -18.35
CA ALA A 208 35.86 23.81 -19.33
C ALA A 208 34.46 23.53 -18.75
N MET A 209 34.37 22.85 -17.59
CA MET A 209 33.13 22.54 -16.87
C MET A 209 32.00 21.98 -17.75
N LEU A 210 32.36 21.19 -18.77
CA LEU A 210 31.41 20.60 -19.70
C LEU A 210 30.50 19.60 -18.96
N THR A 211 29.23 19.55 -19.37
CA THR A 211 28.24 18.60 -18.83
C THR A 211 28.78 17.17 -18.92
N GLY A 212 28.90 16.49 -17.77
CA GLY A 212 29.44 15.13 -17.68
C GLY A 212 30.97 15.00 -17.65
N GLN A 213 31.72 16.10 -17.75
CA GLN A 213 33.20 16.14 -17.70
C GLN A 213 33.72 17.07 -16.60
N TYR A 214 33.01 17.19 -15.48
CA TYR A 214 33.43 18.07 -14.37
C TYR A 214 34.74 17.62 -13.72
N CYS A 215 34.92 16.31 -13.55
CA CYS A 215 36.10 15.70 -12.95
C CYS A 215 36.74 14.72 -13.93
N GLU A 216 37.97 15.02 -14.32
CA GLU A 216 38.76 14.24 -15.27
C GLU A 216 40.07 13.78 -14.65
N LYS A 217 40.61 12.67 -15.18
CA LYS A 217 41.86 12.09 -14.68
C LYS A 217 42.99 13.12 -14.69
N CYS A 218 43.83 13.05 -13.66
CA CYS A 218 45.10 13.76 -13.62
C CYS A 218 46.02 13.35 -14.78
N ALA A 219 47.13 14.08 -14.96
CA ALA A 219 48.20 13.67 -15.88
C ALA A 219 48.69 12.25 -15.57
N GLU A 220 49.24 11.57 -16.57
CA GLU A 220 49.92 10.29 -16.35
C GLU A 220 51.07 10.45 -15.35
N GLY A 221 51.34 9.42 -14.54
CA GLY A 221 52.33 9.49 -13.46
C GLY A 221 51.92 10.39 -12.28
N CYS A 222 50.76 11.05 -12.34
CA CYS A 222 50.33 11.96 -11.28
C CYS A 222 49.65 11.25 -10.11
N LYS A 223 49.95 11.72 -8.89
CA LYS A 223 49.32 11.28 -7.64
C LYS A 223 48.11 12.14 -7.27
N SER A 224 48.23 13.47 -7.39
CA SER A 224 47.12 14.42 -7.15
C SER A 224 47.14 15.60 -8.12
N CYS A 225 45.97 16.05 -8.55
CA CYS A 225 45.80 17.23 -9.42
C CYS A 225 44.60 18.08 -8.97
N THR A 226 44.37 18.11 -7.66
CA THR A 226 43.29 18.88 -7.04
C THR A 226 43.43 20.39 -7.27
N GLN A 227 44.66 20.91 -7.29
CA GLN A 227 44.92 22.34 -7.50
C GLN A 227 45.19 22.64 -8.99
N ALA A 228 46.02 21.84 -9.64
CA ALA A 228 46.39 22.03 -11.04
C ALA A 228 45.23 21.73 -12.00
N GLY A 229 44.28 20.88 -11.60
CA GLY A 229 43.13 20.51 -12.40
C GLY A 229 43.38 19.32 -13.34
N ALA A 230 42.38 19.01 -14.15
CA ALA A 230 42.40 17.91 -15.10
C ALA A 230 43.64 17.93 -16.00
N LYS A 231 44.20 16.75 -16.31
CA LYS A 231 45.37 16.56 -17.18
C LYS A 231 46.67 17.23 -16.70
N LYS A 232 46.69 17.78 -15.49
CA LYS A 232 47.88 18.37 -14.86
C LYS A 232 48.22 17.63 -13.57
N CYS A 233 49.20 18.12 -12.83
CA CYS A 233 49.69 17.49 -11.63
C CYS A 233 50.21 18.47 -10.58
N ASP A 234 49.82 18.21 -9.33
CA ASP A 234 50.36 18.85 -8.12
C ASP A 234 51.54 18.05 -7.58
N THR A 235 51.39 16.71 -7.49
CA THR A 235 52.40 15.80 -6.96
C THR A 235 52.51 14.53 -7.80
N CYS A 236 53.74 14.14 -8.13
CA CYS A 236 53.99 12.93 -8.91
C CYS A 236 53.99 11.68 -8.02
N ARG A 237 53.75 10.51 -8.64
CA ARG A 237 53.93 9.20 -8.00
C ARG A 237 55.42 8.90 -7.86
N ASP A 238 55.75 7.92 -7.02
CA ASP A 238 57.12 7.47 -6.84
C ASP A 238 57.73 7.02 -8.18
N GLY A 239 58.97 7.43 -8.46
CA GLY A 239 59.65 7.18 -9.74
C GLY A 239 59.37 8.21 -10.85
N TYR A 240 58.62 9.27 -10.56
CA TYR A 240 58.35 10.36 -11.50
C TYR A 240 58.75 11.72 -10.94
N ALA A 241 59.33 12.57 -11.79
CA ALA A 241 59.67 13.96 -11.49
C ALA A 241 58.64 14.94 -12.10
N LEU A 242 58.34 16.03 -11.38
CA LEU A 242 57.41 17.06 -11.82
C LEU A 242 58.08 18.03 -12.82
N ILE A 243 57.55 18.09 -14.04
CA ILE A 243 57.91 19.09 -15.04
C ILE A 243 57.08 20.35 -14.76
N VAL A 244 57.64 21.26 -13.96
CA VAL A 244 56.94 22.45 -13.45
C VAL A 244 56.30 23.30 -14.57
N ALA A 245 57.00 23.48 -15.69
CA ALA A 245 56.51 24.30 -16.81
C ALA A 245 55.25 23.74 -17.48
N GLN A 246 55.08 22.42 -17.47
CA GLN A 246 53.95 21.73 -18.09
C GLN A 246 52.91 21.26 -17.06
N GLN A 247 53.28 21.29 -15.77
CA GLN A 247 52.52 20.70 -14.66
C GLN A 247 52.19 19.22 -14.92
N THR A 248 53.17 18.45 -15.40
CA THR A 248 53.04 17.02 -15.72
C THR A 248 54.19 16.23 -15.09
N CYS A 249 54.07 14.90 -15.08
CA CYS A 249 55.08 14.00 -14.54
C CYS A 249 55.78 13.22 -15.66
N SER A 250 57.10 13.07 -15.58
CA SER A 250 57.89 12.19 -16.44
C SER A 250 58.71 11.23 -15.59
N TYR A 251 59.08 10.09 -16.15
CA TYR A 251 60.08 9.23 -15.53
C TYR A 251 61.37 10.02 -15.31
N ASP A 252 61.94 9.82 -14.13
CA ASP A 252 63.25 10.33 -13.72
C ASP A 252 64.37 9.41 -14.23
#